data_AF-A0A9E0PN79-F1
#
_entry.id   AF-A0A9E0PN79-F1
#
_cell.length_a   1.000
_cell.length_b   1.000
_cell.length_c   1.000
_cell.angle_alpha   90.00
_cell.angle_beta   90.00
_cell.angle_gamma   90.00
#
_symmetry.space_group_name_H-M   'P 1'
#
loop_
_entity.id
_entity.type
_entity.pdbx_description
1 polymer ?
#
loop_
_entity_poly.entity_id
_entity_poly.type
_entity_poly.pdbx_seq_one_letter_code
_entity_poly.pdbx_strand_id
1 'polypeptide(L)'
;MGEEMAKEMADEMIDEQGDRSWMDTESDSEETQDIAAIRNYAYEAFDRLDKDGNGFIESTELHLARLDPSLSTKEKSFIAFLLNNQEAIAGMVVEDNPGPRLGISRDDLESYFGLISRLLG
;
A
#
# COMPACT_ATOMS: atom_id res chain seq x y z
N MET A 1 35.02 -40.17 -44.75
CA MET A 1 34.30 -40.11 -43.46
C MET A 1 35.08 -39.22 -42.49
N GLY A 2 35.23 -37.94 -42.82
CA GLY A 2 36.03 -37.00 -42.03
C GLY A 2 35.51 -35.56 -42.07
N GLU A 3 34.37 -35.32 -42.74
CA GLU A 3 33.76 -34.00 -42.85
C GLU A 3 32.43 -33.87 -42.08
N GLU A 4 31.86 -34.97 -41.57
CA GLU A 4 30.65 -34.91 -40.72
C GLU A 4 30.95 -34.78 -39.22
N MET A 5 32.17 -35.11 -38.76
CA MET A 5 32.54 -34.98 -37.34
C MET A 5 32.91 -33.55 -36.92
N ALA A 6 33.02 -32.62 -37.87
CA ALA A 6 33.33 -31.22 -37.58
C ALA A 6 32.07 -30.36 -37.38
N LYS A 7 30.88 -30.90 -37.65
CA LYS A 7 29.61 -30.14 -37.61
C LYS A 7 28.77 -30.39 -36.35
N GLU A 8 29.04 -31.48 -35.62
CA GLU A 8 28.34 -31.81 -34.36
C GLU A 8 29.03 -31.28 -33.08
N MET A 9 30.26 -30.76 -33.16
CA MET A 9 30.96 -30.16 -32.00
C MET A 9 30.82 -28.64 -31.88
N ALA A 10 29.92 -28.03 -32.66
CA ALA A 10 29.71 -26.58 -32.64
C ALA A 10 28.46 -26.13 -31.86
N ASP A 11 27.68 -27.04 -31.29
CA ASP A 11 26.36 -26.72 -30.70
C ASP A 11 26.23 -27.02 -29.20
N GLU A 12 27.31 -27.42 -28.52
CA GLU A 12 27.34 -27.62 -27.07
C GLU A 12 28.48 -26.83 -26.40
N MET A 13 28.52 -25.52 -26.65
CA MET A 13 29.15 -24.57 -25.75
C MET A 13 28.12 -23.49 -25.39
N ILE A 14 27.15 -23.90 -24.56
CA ILE A 14 26.30 -22.96 -23.84
C ILE A 14 27.22 -22.21 -22.87
N ASP A 15 27.48 -20.96 -23.23
CA ASP A 15 28.16 -19.96 -22.43
C ASP A 15 27.39 -19.75 -21.11
N GLU A 16 27.80 -20.45 -20.06
CA GLU A 16 27.36 -20.24 -18.66
C GLU A 16 27.93 -18.92 -18.08
N GLN A 17 27.98 -17.86 -18.88
CA GLN A 17 28.22 -16.48 -18.46
C GLN A 17 26.97 -15.63 -18.70
N GLY A 18 25.83 -16.14 -18.28
CA GLY A 18 24.59 -15.39 -18.13
C GLY A 18 24.40 -15.00 -16.68
N ASP A 19 25.24 -14.06 -16.26
CA ASP A 19 25.21 -13.31 -15.01
C ASP A 19 23.77 -13.18 -14.45
N ARG A 20 23.41 -14.03 -13.49
CA ARG A 20 22.14 -13.99 -12.73
C ARG A 20 22.12 -12.82 -11.73
N SER A 21 22.80 -11.73 -12.06
CA SER A 21 22.81 -10.47 -11.34
C SER A 21 21.57 -9.62 -11.65
N TRP A 22 20.38 -10.20 -11.49
CA TRP A 22 19.11 -9.45 -11.50
C TRP A 22 18.19 -9.85 -10.34
N MET A 23 18.60 -10.80 -9.51
CA MET A 23 17.82 -11.34 -8.39
C MET A 23 18.30 -10.86 -7.02
N ASP A 24 19.06 -9.76 -6.99
CA ASP A 24 19.59 -9.17 -5.76
C ASP A 24 19.63 -7.64 -5.84
N THR A 25 18.63 -7.04 -6.50
CA THR A 25 18.28 -5.65 -6.20
C THR A 25 17.24 -5.70 -5.10
N GLU A 26 17.77 -5.84 -3.88
CA GLU A 26 17.18 -5.27 -2.68
C GLU A 26 16.53 -3.92 -3.02
N SER A 27 15.20 -3.89 -3.13
CA SER A 27 14.45 -2.63 -3.03
C SER A 27 13.45 -2.72 -1.88
N ASP A 28 13.91 -3.26 -0.75
CA ASP A 28 13.23 -3.06 0.54
C ASP A 28 13.14 -1.56 0.91
N SER A 29 13.84 -0.67 0.19
CA SER A 29 13.90 0.77 0.48
C SER A 29 12.86 1.65 -0.23
N GLU A 30 12.25 1.21 -1.35
CA GLU A 30 11.22 2.00 -2.04
C GLU A 30 9.83 1.81 -1.38
N GLU A 31 9.47 0.58 -0.99
CA GLU A 31 8.16 0.29 -0.40
C GLU A 31 7.99 0.90 1.00
N THR A 32 9.04 0.98 1.83
CA THR A 32 8.93 1.63 3.17
C THR A 32 8.78 3.15 3.07
N GLN A 33 9.41 3.78 2.06
CA GLN A 33 9.24 5.23 1.81
C GLN A 33 7.79 5.55 1.42
N ASP A 34 7.15 4.65 0.67
CA ASP A 34 5.75 4.79 0.30
C ASP A 34 4.81 4.71 1.50
N ILE A 35 5.05 3.81 2.46
CA ILE A 35 4.17 3.70 3.65
C ILE A 35 4.24 4.97 4.52
N ALA A 36 5.43 5.53 4.73
CA ALA A 36 5.57 6.77 5.50
C ALA A 36 4.85 7.96 4.80
N ALA A 37 4.93 8.03 3.47
CA ALA A 37 4.25 9.03 2.67
C ALA A 37 2.72 8.84 2.70
N ILE A 38 2.23 7.60 2.63
CA ILE A 38 0.80 7.28 2.75
C ILE A 38 0.28 7.64 4.14
N ARG A 39 1.05 7.36 5.20
CA ARG A 39 0.69 7.73 6.58
C ARG A 39 0.56 9.25 6.73
N ASN A 40 1.56 10.02 6.29
CA ASN A 40 1.50 11.49 6.38
C ASN A 40 0.29 12.04 5.61
N TYR A 41 0.05 11.48 4.43
CA TYR A 41 -1.11 11.83 3.62
C TYR A 41 -2.45 11.46 4.30
N ALA A 42 -2.51 10.32 5.01
CA ALA A 42 -3.70 9.90 5.74
C ALA A 42 -4.07 10.91 6.84
N TYR A 43 -3.08 11.45 7.56
CA TYR A 43 -3.31 12.50 8.55
C TYR A 43 -3.85 13.79 7.94
N GLU A 44 -3.25 14.27 6.85
CA GLU A 44 -3.74 15.46 6.13
C GLU A 44 -5.12 15.25 5.48
N ALA A 45 -5.42 14.03 5.08
CA ALA A 45 -6.72 13.66 4.55
C ALA A 45 -7.78 13.56 5.65
N PHE A 46 -7.41 13.20 6.88
CA PHE A 46 -8.34 13.02 7.98
C PHE A 46 -9.20 14.26 8.21
N ASP A 47 -8.56 15.40 8.43
CA ASP A 47 -9.22 16.70 8.64
C ASP A 47 -10.14 17.12 7.49
N ARG A 48 -9.92 16.56 6.29
CA ARG A 48 -10.72 16.86 5.10
C ARG A 48 -11.87 15.88 4.91
N LEU A 49 -11.73 14.66 5.43
CA LEU A 49 -12.71 13.58 5.32
C LEU A 49 -13.72 13.60 6.47
N ASP A 50 -13.29 13.96 7.68
CA ASP A 50 -14.15 14.23 8.84
C ASP A 50 -14.90 15.57 8.61
N LYS A 51 -16.12 15.47 8.08
CA LYS A 51 -16.92 16.64 7.66
C LYS A 51 -17.73 17.24 8.79
N ASP A 52 -18.16 16.41 9.73
CA ASP A 52 -18.94 16.86 10.87
C ASP A 52 -18.07 17.24 12.08
N GLY A 53 -16.77 16.95 12.03
CA GLY A 53 -15.78 17.29 13.05
C GLY A 53 -15.94 16.46 14.32
N ASN A 54 -16.51 15.26 14.21
CA ASN A 54 -16.78 14.40 15.35
C ASN A 54 -15.54 13.60 15.81
N GLY A 55 -14.43 13.68 15.05
CA GLY A 55 -13.18 12.98 15.34
C GLY A 55 -13.09 11.57 14.76
N PHE A 56 -14.06 11.18 13.93
CA PHE A 56 -14.15 9.89 13.25
C PHE A 56 -14.46 10.08 11.77
N ILE A 57 -13.99 9.16 10.95
CA ILE A 57 -14.40 9.08 9.54
C ILE A 57 -15.38 7.92 9.38
N GLU A 58 -16.62 8.24 9.02
CA GLU A 58 -17.68 7.26 8.78
C GLU A 58 -17.72 6.78 7.32
N SER A 59 -18.31 5.60 7.08
CA SER A 59 -18.50 5.09 5.71
C SER A 59 -19.26 6.08 4.83
N THR A 60 -20.25 6.78 5.41
CA THR A 60 -21.05 7.78 4.70
C THR A 60 -20.18 8.94 4.21
N GLU A 61 -19.26 9.42 5.04
CA GLU A 61 -18.34 10.50 4.69
C GLU A 61 -17.36 10.08 3.59
N LEU A 62 -16.84 8.85 3.67
CA LEU A 62 -16.01 8.28 2.61
C LEU A 62 -16.77 8.15 1.29
N HIS A 63 -18.03 7.71 1.32
CA HIS A 63 -18.87 7.63 0.13
C HIS A 63 -19.18 9.01 -0.46
N LEU A 64 -19.48 10.00 0.39
CA LEU A 64 -19.71 11.39 -0.05
C LEU A 64 -18.45 12.00 -0.65
N ALA A 65 -17.29 11.83 0.01
CA ALA A 65 -16.00 12.30 -0.49
C ALA A 65 -15.67 11.66 -1.84
N ARG A 66 -15.91 10.36 -2.03
CA ARG A 66 -15.67 9.67 -3.30
C ARG A 66 -16.47 10.24 -4.48
N LEU A 67 -17.65 10.81 -4.23
CA LEU A 67 -18.50 11.43 -5.25
C LEU A 67 -18.05 12.84 -5.62
N ASP A 68 -17.14 13.45 -4.85
CA ASP A 68 -16.62 14.78 -5.13
C ASP A 68 -15.75 14.77 -6.39
N PRO A 69 -16.15 15.49 -7.47
CA PRO A 69 -15.39 15.54 -8.71
C PRO A 69 -14.09 16.32 -8.57
N SER A 70 -13.94 17.15 -7.55
CA SER A 70 -12.74 17.98 -7.32
C SER A 70 -11.56 17.18 -6.75
N LEU A 71 -11.82 15.99 -6.18
CA LEU A 71 -10.77 15.13 -5.65
C LEU A 71 -9.92 14.52 -6.77
N SER A 72 -8.62 14.53 -6.52
CA SER A 72 -7.60 13.89 -7.35
C SER A 72 -7.74 12.36 -7.39
N THR A 73 -7.09 11.73 -8.36
CA THR A 73 -7.06 10.26 -8.45
C THR A 73 -6.45 9.63 -7.20
N LYS A 74 -5.40 10.24 -6.63
CA LYS A 74 -4.76 9.76 -5.40
C LYS A 74 -5.73 9.78 -4.21
N GLU A 75 -6.51 10.85 -4.06
CA GLU A 75 -7.55 10.98 -3.02
C GLU A 75 -8.62 9.90 -3.17
N LYS A 76 -9.08 9.66 -4.40
CA LYS A 76 -10.09 8.63 -4.66
C LYS A 76 -9.59 7.22 -4.35
N SER A 77 -8.34 6.92 -4.72
CA SER A 77 -7.70 5.65 -4.37
C SER A 77 -7.52 5.47 -2.87
N PHE A 78 -7.15 6.53 -2.16
CA PHE A 78 -7.03 6.50 -0.70
C PHE A 78 -8.39 6.28 -0.01
N ILE A 79 -9.44 6.98 -0.45
CA ILE A 79 -10.80 6.75 0.06
C ILE A 79 -11.26 5.32 -0.23
N ALA A 80 -10.97 4.79 -1.42
CA ALA A 80 -11.29 3.40 -1.75
C ALA A 80 -10.53 2.41 -0.85
N PHE A 81 -9.26 2.69 -0.55
CA PHE A 81 -8.47 1.92 0.40
C PHE A 81 -9.08 1.94 1.81
N LEU A 82 -9.47 3.12 2.33
CA LEU A 82 -10.12 3.23 3.62
C LEU A 82 -11.44 2.43 3.66
N LEU A 83 -12.29 2.55 2.65
CA LEU A 83 -13.54 1.79 2.55
C LEU A 83 -13.30 0.26 2.54
N ASN A 84 -12.30 -0.20 1.79
CA ASN A 84 -12.01 -1.63 1.68
C ASN A 84 -11.43 -2.23 2.97
N ASN A 85 -10.76 -1.42 3.78
CA ASN A 85 -10.10 -1.86 5.01
C ASN A 85 -10.78 -1.32 6.28
N GLN A 86 -11.96 -0.71 6.15
CA GLN A 86 -12.59 0.06 7.23
C GLN A 86 -12.81 -0.75 8.50
N GLU A 87 -13.30 -1.99 8.37
CA GLU A 87 -13.54 -2.87 9.53
C GLU A 87 -12.23 -3.27 10.23
N ALA A 88 -11.17 -3.49 9.46
CA ALA A 88 -9.86 -3.80 10.02
C ALA A 88 -9.24 -2.57 10.71
N ILE A 89 -9.42 -1.38 10.14
CA ILE A 89 -8.88 -0.12 10.67
C ILE A 89 -9.64 0.30 11.93
N ALA A 90 -10.98 0.37 11.89
CA ALA A 90 -11.82 0.84 13.00
C ALA A 90 -11.80 -0.10 14.23
N GLY A 91 -11.17 -1.27 14.12
CA GLY A 91 -10.98 -2.21 15.21
C GLY A 91 -9.55 -2.21 15.80
N MET A 92 -8.69 -1.29 15.35
CA MET A 92 -7.28 -1.28 15.76
C MET A 92 -7.10 -0.81 17.20
N VAL A 93 -7.86 0.19 17.63
CA VAL A 93 -7.77 0.77 18.97
C VAL A 93 -9.10 0.60 19.69
N VAL A 94 -9.02 0.20 20.96
CA VAL A 94 -10.17 0.22 21.86
C VAL A 94 -10.19 1.57 22.56
N GLU A 95 -11.14 2.42 22.18
CA GLU A 95 -11.26 3.78 22.68
C GLU A 95 -12.18 3.89 23.90
N ASP A 96 -11.86 4.82 24.80
CA ASP A 96 -12.69 5.12 25.98
C ASP A 96 -14.05 5.73 25.60
N ASN A 97 -14.09 6.49 24.50
CA ASN A 97 -15.31 7.04 23.92
C ASN A 97 -15.53 6.41 22.54
N PRO A 98 -16.26 5.27 22.47
CA PRO A 98 -16.45 4.58 21.21
C PRO A 98 -17.23 5.48 20.25
N GLY A 99 -16.64 5.72 19.08
CA GLY A 99 -17.24 6.48 18.00
C GLY A 99 -18.43 5.79 17.32
N PRO A 100 -18.87 6.35 16.18
CA PRO A 100 -19.85 5.72 15.31
C PRO A 100 -19.43 4.29 14.92
N ARG A 101 -20.41 3.45 14.58
CA ARG A 101 -20.13 2.07 14.15
C ARG A 101 -19.24 2.09 12.90
N LEU A 102 -18.07 1.46 12.98
CA LEU A 102 -17.04 1.44 11.94
C LEU A 102 -16.44 2.83 11.64
N GLY A 103 -16.61 3.80 12.54
CA GLY A 103 -15.91 5.08 12.47
C GLY A 103 -14.42 4.84 12.62
N ILE A 104 -13.63 5.38 11.69
CA ILE A 104 -12.18 5.32 11.75
C ILE A 104 -11.68 6.51 12.54
N SER A 105 -11.04 6.29 13.69
CA SER A 105 -10.40 7.37 14.43
C SER A 105 -8.98 7.66 13.94
N ARG A 106 -8.37 8.72 14.48
CA ARG A 106 -6.94 9.02 14.20
C ARG A 106 -6.03 7.95 14.77
N ASP A 107 -6.35 7.47 15.97
CA ASP A 107 -5.56 6.46 16.67
C ASP A 107 -5.63 5.10 15.95
N ASP A 108 -6.78 4.79 15.36
CA ASP A 108 -6.96 3.62 14.49
C ASP A 108 -6.04 3.66 13.27
N LEU A 109 -6.02 4.80 12.54
CA LEU A 109 -5.15 4.97 11.37
C LEU A 109 -3.67 4.92 11.75
N GLU A 110 -3.29 5.57 12.84
CA GLU A 110 -1.92 5.53 13.34
C GLU A 110 -1.47 4.10 13.63
N SER A 111 -2.31 3.36 14.35
CA SER A 111 -2.04 1.98 14.73
C SER A 111 -1.98 1.06 13.52
N TYR A 112 -2.89 1.24 12.56
CA TYR A 112 -2.94 0.44 11.34
C TYR A 112 -1.70 0.64 10.47
N PHE A 113 -1.31 1.89 10.19
CA PHE A 113 -0.11 2.17 9.41
C PHE A 113 1.16 1.79 10.18
N GLY A 114 1.18 1.95 11.50
CA GLY A 114 2.27 1.47 12.35
C GLY A 114 2.45 -0.05 12.27
N LEU A 115 1.36 -0.81 12.19
CA LEU A 115 1.40 -2.26 11.99
C LEU A 115 1.92 -2.62 10.59
N ILE A 116 1.42 -1.96 9.55
CA ILE A 116 1.89 -2.18 8.17
C ILE A 116 3.39 -1.87 8.04
N SER A 117 3.85 -0.75 8.60
CA SER A 117 5.28 -0.39 8.58
C SER A 117 6.18 -1.43 9.25
N ARG A 118 5.70 -2.14 10.28
CA ARG A 118 6.45 -3.21 10.96
C ARG A 118 6.44 -4.54 10.23
N LEU A 119 5.46 -4.76 9.35
CA LEU A 119 5.37 -5.99 8.55
C LEU A 119 6.18 -5.89 7.25
N LEU A 120 6.40 -4.67 6.76
CA LEU A 120 7.10 -4.38 5.51
C LEU A 120 8.53 -3.85 5.70
N GLY A 121 9.01 -3.74 6.95
CA GLY A 121 10.38 -3.33 7.28
C GLY A 121 10.98 -4.29 8.30
#